data_AF-A0A4V3ISP0-F1
#
_entry.id   AF-A0A4V3ISP0-F1
#
_cell.length_a   1.000
_cell.length_b   1.000
_cell.length_c   1.000
_cell.angle_alpha   90.00
_cell.angle_beta   90.00
_cell.angle_gamma   90.00
#
_symmetry.space_group_name_H-M   'P 1'
#
loop_
_entity.id
_entity.type
_entity.pdbx_description
1 polymer ?
#
loop_
_entity_poly.entity_id
_entity_poly.type
_entity_poly.pdbx_seq_one_letter_code
_entity_poly.pdbx_strand_id
1 'polypeptide(L)'
;MSRPRQTIGTFGDIITRIRPSGQFEARTHYRDWNAQSRRVQATGATAKAAERALKGRVADRSQVQPKNVFLTPDSPFPDLVTFWLDDNEGEDRISKTTRILYERNMRTLAL
;
A
#
# COMPACT_ATOMS: atom_id res chain seq x y z
N MET A 1 -12.04 -20.62 -5.53
CA MET A 1 -11.44 -19.38 -6.09
C MET A 1 -10.61 -18.72 -4.99
N SER A 2 -9.37 -18.31 -5.28
CA SER A 2 -8.54 -17.60 -4.29
C SER A 2 -9.14 -16.22 -4.02
N ARG A 3 -9.15 -15.75 -2.76
CA ARG A 3 -9.68 -14.44 -2.40
C ARG A 3 -8.84 -13.37 -3.11
N PRO A 4 -9.45 -12.44 -3.88
CA PRO A 4 -8.72 -11.33 -4.46
C PRO A 4 -7.90 -10.59 -3.41
N ARG A 5 -6.70 -10.15 -3.78
CA ARG A 5 -5.85 -9.36 -2.89
C ARG A 5 -6.54 -8.03 -2.62
N GLN A 6 -6.57 -7.61 -1.35
CA GLN A 6 -7.11 -6.30 -0.94
C GLN A 6 -6.30 -5.18 -1.60
N THR A 7 -6.94 -4.19 -2.22
CA THR A 7 -6.26 -3.04 -2.86
C THR A 7 -5.44 -2.24 -1.85
N ILE A 8 -4.29 -1.68 -2.26
CA ILE A 8 -3.47 -0.85 -1.36
C ILE A 8 -4.25 0.41 -0.95
N GLY A 9 -4.05 0.84 0.30
CA GLY A 9 -4.77 1.97 0.86
C GLY A 9 -6.22 1.66 1.28
N THR A 10 -6.68 0.42 1.11
CA THR A 10 -8.02 -0.01 1.53
C THR A 10 -7.98 -0.83 2.82
N PHE A 11 -9.15 -1.00 3.45
CA PHE A 11 -9.34 -1.86 4.61
C PHE A 11 -10.40 -2.92 4.33
N GLY A 12 -10.25 -4.09 4.94
CA GLY A 12 -11.24 -5.17 4.86
C GLY A 12 -12.40 -4.99 5.85
N ASP A 13 -13.18 -6.05 6.04
CA ASP A 13 -14.32 -6.04 6.95
C ASP A 13 -13.94 -5.60 8.37
N ILE A 14 -14.75 -4.72 8.94
CA ILE A 14 -14.57 -4.25 10.32
C ILE A 14 -15.28 -5.20 11.26
N ILE A 15 -14.53 -5.78 12.19
CA ILE A 15 -15.05 -6.67 13.22
C ILE A 15 -15.03 -5.92 14.55
N THR A 16 -16.16 -5.92 15.25
CA THR A 16 -16.29 -5.36 16.59
C THR A 16 -16.40 -6.46 17.65
N ARG A 17 -15.73 -6.30 18.78
CA ARG A 17 -15.86 -7.17 19.96
C ARG A 17 -15.89 -6.37 21.26
N ILE A 18 -16.47 -6.94 22.31
CA ILE A 18 -16.41 -6.38 23.66
C ILE A 18 -15.13 -6.90 24.33
N ARG A 19 -14.37 -6.01 24.96
CA ARG A 19 -13.19 -6.37 25.76
C ARG A 19 -13.60 -6.71 27.20
N PRO A 20 -12.75 -7.42 27.96
CA PRO A 20 -12.97 -7.65 29.39
C PRO A 20 -13.18 -6.36 30.20
N SER A 21 -12.62 -5.23 29.73
CA SER A 21 -12.81 -3.90 30.34
C SER A 21 -14.19 -3.27 30.09
N GLY A 22 -15.11 -3.94 29.39
CA GLY A 22 -16.42 -3.41 29.00
C GLY A 22 -16.40 -2.47 27.78
N GLN A 23 -15.22 -2.07 27.29
CA GLN A 23 -15.10 -1.25 26.09
C GLN A 23 -15.31 -2.05 24.81
N PHE A 24 -15.82 -1.40 23.77
CA PHE A 24 -15.90 -1.96 22.43
C PHE A 24 -14.59 -1.74 21.69
N GLU A 25 -14.10 -2.79 21.02
CA GLU A 25 -12.94 -2.76 20.14
C GLU A 25 -13.39 -3.05 18.72
N ALA A 26 -13.11 -2.13 17.80
CA ALA A 26 -13.23 -2.35 16.36
C ALA A 26 -11.84 -2.64 15.79
N ARG A 27 -11.74 -3.64 14.90
CA ARG A 27 -10.49 -4.00 14.22
C ARG A 27 -10.73 -4.31 12.74
N THR A 28 -9.73 -4.02 11.92
CA THR A 28 -9.67 -4.41 10.51
C THR A 28 -8.22 -4.64 10.08
N HIS A 29 -8.03 -5.28 8.93
CA HIS A 29 -6.74 -5.30 8.23
C HIS A 29 -6.71 -4.15 7.23
N TYR A 30 -5.69 -3.32 7.33
CA TYR A 30 -5.40 -2.25 6.38
C TYR A 30 -4.19 -2.66 5.55
N ARG A 31 -4.27 -2.50 4.23
CA ARG A 31 -3.14 -2.77 3.34
C ARG A 31 -2.37 -1.47 3.13
N ASP A 32 -1.21 -1.39 3.75
CA ASP A 32 -0.39 -0.19 3.74
C ASP A 32 0.31 -0.01 2.38
N TRP A 33 0.86 1.18 2.14
CA TRP A 33 1.50 1.55 0.88
C TRP A 33 2.71 0.67 0.54
N ASN A 34 3.35 0.07 1.54
CA ASN A 34 4.44 -0.89 1.34
C ASN A 34 3.93 -2.32 1.03
N ALA A 35 2.68 -2.44 0.54
CA ALA A 35 1.95 -3.67 0.26
C ALA A 35 1.73 -4.62 1.45
N GLN A 36 2.13 -4.25 2.67
CA GLN A 36 1.96 -5.07 3.87
C GLN A 36 0.57 -4.88 4.49
N SER A 37 -0.07 -6.00 4.82
CA SER A 37 -1.33 -5.99 5.56
C SER A 37 -1.06 -5.90 7.07
N ARG A 38 -1.57 -4.83 7.70
CA ARG A 38 -1.41 -4.58 9.14
C ARG A 38 -2.75 -4.51 9.82
N ARG A 39 -2.83 -5.06 11.05
CA ARG A 39 -4.05 -4.96 11.85
C ARG A 39 -4.14 -3.56 12.46
N VAL A 40 -5.24 -2.87 12.21
CA VAL A 40 -5.59 -1.61 12.83
C VAL A 40 -6.75 -1.85 13.78
N GLN A 41 -6.69 -1.27 14.97
CA GLN A 41 -7.73 -1.40 15.97
C GLN A 41 -7.98 -0.06 16.67
N ALA A 42 -9.19 0.15 17.14
CA ALA A 42 -9.56 1.28 17.97
C ALA A 42 -10.60 0.85 19.01
N THR A 43 -10.70 1.60 20.11
CA THR A 43 -11.70 1.37 21.15
C THR A 43 -12.66 2.53 21.27
N GLY A 44 -13.84 2.24 21.83
CA GLY A 44 -14.85 3.23 22.17
C GLY A 44 -15.83 2.72 23.21
N ALA A 45 -16.65 3.64 23.73
CA ALA A 45 -17.70 3.33 24.71
C ALA A 45 -18.87 2.53 24.10
N THR A 46 -19.06 2.59 22.77
CA THR A 46 -20.06 1.83 22.02
C THR A 46 -19.42 1.21 20.78
N ALA A 47 -20.07 0.19 20.19
CA ALA A 47 -19.61 -0.42 18.94
C ALA A 47 -19.44 0.62 17.83
N LYS A 48 -20.39 1.54 17.69
CA LYS A 48 -20.33 2.63 16.69
C LYS A 48 -19.24 3.66 17.00
N ALA A 49 -18.99 3.98 18.27
CA ALA A 49 -17.88 4.85 18.64
C ALA A 49 -16.53 4.22 18.30
N ALA A 50 -16.35 2.93 18.58
CA ALA A 50 -15.14 2.19 18.23
C ALA A 50 -14.94 2.12 16.70
N GLU A 51 -16.00 1.89 15.93
CA GLU A 51 -15.96 1.88 14.47
C GLU A 51 -15.56 3.25 13.89
N ARG A 52 -16.13 4.35 14.41
CA ARG A 52 -15.76 5.72 13.99
C ARG A 52 -14.30 6.03 14.33
N ALA A 53 -13.85 5.67 15.53
CA ALA A 53 -12.45 5.86 15.93
C ALA A 53 -11.49 5.04 15.04
N LEU A 54 -11.88 3.83 14.66
CA LEU A 54 -11.12 3.00 13.72
C LEU A 54 -11.00 3.66 12.34
N LYS A 55 -12.12 4.16 11.81
CA LYS A 55 -12.15 4.87 10.52
C LYS A 55 -11.26 6.11 10.53
N GLY A 56 -11.24 6.87 11.63
CA GLY A 56 -10.31 7.99 11.82
C GLY A 56 -8.84 7.54 11.72
N ARG A 57 -8.45 6.51 12.48
CA ARG A 57 -7.08 5.96 12.42
C ARG A 57 -6.66 5.47 11.04
N VAL A 58 -7.60 4.91 10.28
CA VAL A 58 -7.34 4.47 8.90
C VAL A 58 -7.16 5.67 7.97
N ALA A 59 -7.98 6.71 8.11
CA ALA A 59 -7.86 7.94 7.32
C ALA A 59 -6.56 8.70 7.59
N ASP A 60 -6.12 8.79 8.85
CA ASP A 60 -4.84 9.43 9.19
C ASP A 60 -3.67 8.70 8.51
N ARG A 61 -3.76 7.37 8.41
CA ARG A 61 -2.74 6.53 7.77
C ARG A 61 -2.72 6.69 6.25
N SER A 62 -3.85 6.96 5.62
CA SER A 62 -3.91 7.19 4.17
C SER A 62 -3.37 8.57 3.76
N GLN A 63 -3.25 9.53 4.68
CA GLN A 63 -2.64 10.83 4.40
C GLN A 63 -1.11 10.79 4.26
N VAL A 64 -0.43 9.76 4.78
CA VAL A 64 1.04 9.61 4.72
C VAL A 64 1.51 9.02 3.38
N GLN A 65 0.69 9.11 2.33
CA GLN A 65 1.05 8.62 1.01
C GLN A 65 2.03 9.58 0.32
N PRO A 66 3.16 9.10 -0.22
CA PRO A 66 3.97 9.90 -1.13
C PRO A 66 3.13 10.23 -2.37
N LYS A 67 2.98 11.52 -2.69
CA LYS A 67 2.26 12.00 -3.87
C LYS A 67 3.12 11.85 -5.13
N ASN A 68 3.41 10.62 -5.54
CA ASN A 68 3.97 10.38 -6.88
C ASN A 68 2.82 9.94 -7.79
N VAL A 69 2.48 10.78 -8.77
CA VAL A 69 1.25 10.64 -9.59
C VAL A 69 1.40 9.59 -10.69
N PHE A 70 2.62 9.17 -11.02
CA PHE A 70 2.91 8.28 -12.15
C PHE A 70 2.96 6.79 -11.81
N LEU A 71 3.32 6.45 -10.56
CA LEU A 71 3.37 5.06 -10.10
C LEU A 71 2.58 4.95 -8.81
N THR A 72 1.66 3.99 -8.77
CA THR A 72 0.95 3.63 -7.55
C THR A 72 1.61 2.41 -6.93
N PRO A 73 1.41 2.17 -5.62
CA PRO A 73 1.92 0.95 -5.01
C PRO A 73 1.32 -0.35 -5.58
N ASP A 74 0.14 -0.29 -6.22
CA ASP A 74 -0.49 -1.44 -6.89
C ASP A 74 -0.03 -1.57 -8.36
N SER A 75 0.85 -0.68 -8.85
CA SER A 75 1.38 -0.76 -10.19
C SER A 75 2.20 -2.04 -10.37
N PRO A 76 2.01 -2.78 -11.48
CA PRO A 76 2.79 -3.98 -11.78
C PRO A 76 4.27 -3.62 -11.95
N PHE A 77 5.15 -4.56 -11.61
CA PHE A 77 6.60 -4.40 -11.75
C PHE A 77 7.04 -3.91 -13.15
N PRO A 78 6.45 -4.37 -14.29
CA PRO A 78 6.72 -3.79 -15.61
C PRO A 78 6.55 -2.27 -15.72
N ASP A 79 5.56 -1.69 -15.04
CA ASP A 79 5.33 -0.23 -15.09
C ASP A 79 6.44 0.52 -14.36
N LEU A 80 6.91 -0.03 -13.22
CA LEU A 80 8.07 0.50 -12.49
C LEU A 80 9.34 0.44 -13.34
N VAL A 81 9.58 -0.67 -14.05
CA VAL A 81 10.73 -0.84 -14.94
C VAL A 81 10.72 0.20 -16.05
N THR A 82 9.55 0.42 -16.67
CA THR A 82 9.39 1.40 -17.75
C THR A 82 9.69 2.81 -17.24
N PHE A 83 9.06 3.21 -16.13
CA PHE A 83 9.30 4.52 -15.51
C PHE A 83 10.77 4.74 -15.15
N TRP A 84 11.44 3.73 -14.59
CA TRP A 84 12.84 3.82 -14.23
C TRP A 84 13.75 3.95 -15.47
N LEU A 85 13.50 3.18 -16.53
CA LEU A 85 14.30 3.29 -17.76
C LEU A 85 14.14 4.66 -18.44
N ASP A 86 12.92 5.23 -18.45
CA ASP A 86 12.64 6.56 -18.98
C ASP A 86 13.36 7.67 -18.18
N ASP A 87 13.36 7.58 -16.85
CA ASP A 87 14.06 8.53 -15.97
C ASP A 87 15.59 8.51 -16.21
N ASN A 88 16.16 7.31 -16.38
CA ASN A 88 17.58 7.14 -16.71
C ASN A 88 17.97 7.63 -18.12
N GLU A 89 17.00 7.82 -19.04
CA GLU A 89 17.27 8.43 -20.33
C GLU A 89 17.34 9.96 -20.24
N GLY A 90 16.59 10.57 -19.32
CA GLY A 90 16.60 12.02 -19.10
C GLY A 90 17.76 12.52 -18.24
N GLU A 91 18.19 11.72 -17.26
CA GLU A 91 19.34 12.03 -16.41
C GLU A 91 20.63 11.46 -17.04
N ASP A 92 21.50 12.30 -17.62
CA ASP A 92 22.81 11.91 -18.22
C ASP A 92 23.86 11.49 -17.16
N ARG A 93 23.43 10.67 -16.19
CA ARG A 93 24.15 10.25 -14.98
C ARG A 93 24.81 8.87 -15.16
N ILE A 94 24.40 8.12 -16.18
CA ILE A 94 24.94 6.79 -16.48
C ILE A 94 25.35 6.67 -17.95
N SER A 95 26.39 5.86 -18.20
CA SER A 95 26.87 5.64 -19.57
C SER A 95 25.82 4.92 -20.43
N LYS A 96 25.80 5.20 -21.74
CA LYS A 96 24.91 4.55 -22.71
C LYS A 96 25.01 3.02 -22.67
N THR A 97 26.22 2.48 -22.52
CA THR A 97 26.46 1.03 -22.46
C THR A 97 25.85 0.41 -21.22
N THR A 98 25.93 1.10 -20.07
CA THR A 98 25.28 0.68 -18.82
C THR A 98 23.76 0.69 -18.96
N ARG A 99 23.19 1.71 -19.60
CA ARG A 99 21.74 1.80 -19.87
C ARG A 99 21.23 0.63 -20.71
N ILE A 100 21.92 0.31 -21.81
CA ILE A 100 21.57 -0.84 -22.68
C ILE A 100 21.63 -2.16 -21.90
N LEU A 101 22.64 -2.32 -21.03
CA LEU A 101 22.75 -3.50 -20.18
C LEU A 101 21.57 -3.61 -19.20
N TYR A 102 21.18 -2.49 -18.58
CA TYR A 102 20.05 -2.44 -17.66
C TYR A 102 18.73 -2.78 -18.37
N GLU A 103 18.46 -2.17 -19.53
CA GLU A 103 17.27 -2.48 -20.32
C GLU A 103 17.22 -3.97 -20.68
N ARG A 104 18.33 -4.52 -21.22
CA ARG A 104 18.42 -5.94 -21.57
C ARG A 104 18.12 -6.81 -20.35
N ASN A 105 18.77 -6.56 -19.22
CA ASN A 105 18.61 -7.37 -18.02
C ASN A 105 17.17 -7.33 -17.50
N MET A 106 16.52 -6.17 -17.52
CA MET A 106 15.12 -6.07 -17.10
C MET A 106 14.20 -6.87 -18.02
N ARG A 107 14.43 -6.82 -19.35
CA ARG A 107 13.64 -7.58 -20.34
C ARG A 107 13.90 -9.10 -20.33
N THR A 108 15.09 -9.54 -19.92
CA THR A 108 15.47 -10.96 -20.03
C THR A 108 15.55 -11.71 -18.71
N LEU A 109 15.69 -11.01 -17.57
CA LEU A 109 15.94 -11.63 -16.26
C LEU A 109 14.87 -11.28 -15.20
N ALA A 110 14.16 -10.16 -15.34
CA ALA A 110 13.30 -9.63 -14.28
C ALA A 110 11.79 -9.61 -14.63
N LEU A 111 11.45 -9.53 -15.91
CA LEU A 111 10.09 -9.62 -16.46
C LEU A 111 9.80 -11.03 -16.95
#